data_AF-A0A2Z6NRK6-F1
#
_entry.id   AF-A0A2Z6NRK6-F1
#
_cell.length_a   1.000
_cell.length_b   1.000
_cell.length_c   1.000
_cell.angle_alpha   90.00
_cell.angle_beta   90.00
_cell.angle_gamma   90.00
#
_symmetry.space_group_name_H-M   'P 1'
#
loop_
_entity.id
_entity.type
_entity.pdbx_description
1 polymer ?
#
loop_
_entity_poly.entity_id
_entity_poly.type
_entity_poly.pdbx_seq_one_letter_code
_entity_poly.pdbx_strand_id
1 'polypeptide(L)'
;MKVNVEHGEEFNVLHYKVGQEYVTHSDYFDDAFNTIHGGQRIATMLMYLSDVEEGGETVFPDAKGNFSSMPWWNELSDCGKKGLSIKPKMGDALLFWSMKPDGTLDPSSSHG
;
A
#
# COMPACT_ATOMS: atom_id res chain seq x y z
N MET A 1 -14.60 12.56 -3.67
CA MET A 1 -13.74 12.83 -4.83
C MET A 1 -14.02 11.75 -5.88
N LYS A 2 -14.29 12.10 -7.14
CA LYS A 2 -14.46 11.12 -8.22
C LYS A 2 -13.18 11.13 -9.06
N VAL A 3 -12.53 9.98 -9.21
CA VAL A 3 -11.36 9.83 -10.07
C VAL A 3 -11.83 9.24 -11.41
N ASN A 4 -11.51 9.90 -12.52
CA ASN A 4 -11.82 9.39 -13.85
C ASN A 4 -10.87 8.23 -14.21
N VAL A 5 -11.37 7.24 -14.95
CA VAL A 5 -10.58 6.07 -15.38
C VAL A 5 -9.37 6.46 -16.23
N GLU A 6 -9.46 7.59 -16.95
CA GLU A 6 -8.36 8.15 -17.75
C GLU A 6 -7.14 8.58 -16.94
N HIS A 7 -7.26 8.71 -15.61
CA HIS A 7 -6.12 8.99 -14.73
C HIS A 7 -5.44 7.71 -14.20
N GLY A 8 -5.99 6.53 -14.52
CA GLY A 8 -5.39 5.26 -14.12
C GLY A 8 -4.19 4.92 -15.00
N GLU A 9 -3.12 4.42 -14.39
CA GLU A 9 -2.04 3.76 -15.10
C GLU A 9 -2.45 2.36 -15.57
N GLU A 10 -1.64 1.76 -16.45
CA GLU A 10 -1.81 0.36 -16.85
C GLU A 10 -1.70 -0.59 -15.63
N PHE A 11 -2.37 -1.73 -15.73
CA PHE A 11 -2.38 -2.70 -14.63
C PHE A 11 -1.00 -3.35 -14.45
N ASN A 12 -0.44 -3.26 -13.24
CA ASN A 12 0.83 -3.87 -12.88
C ASN A 12 0.60 -5.15 -12.06
N VAL A 13 1.22 -6.26 -12.48
CA VAL A 13 1.13 -7.56 -11.79
C VAL A 13 2.48 -7.95 -11.21
N LEU A 14 2.51 -8.18 -9.91
CA LEU A 14 3.70 -8.59 -9.17
C LEU A 14 3.50 -10.01 -8.61
N HIS A 15 4.58 -10.79 -8.56
CA HIS A 15 4.59 -12.12 -7.95
C HIS A 15 5.84 -12.27 -7.08
N TYR A 16 5.62 -12.40 -5.77
CA TYR A 16 6.66 -12.56 -4.76
C TYR A 16 6.85 -14.05 -4.45
N LYS A 17 8.09 -14.52 -4.55
CA LYS A 17 8.49 -15.84 -4.06
C LYS A 17 8.73 -15.81 -2.55
N VAL A 18 8.83 -16.97 -1.93
CA VAL A 18 9.21 -17.12 -0.53
C VAL A 18 10.47 -16.32 -0.21
N GLY A 19 10.38 -15.45 0.79
CA GLY A 19 11.47 -14.59 1.25
C GLY A 19 11.70 -13.32 0.42
N GLN A 20 10.93 -13.08 -0.64
CA GLN A 20 10.94 -11.80 -1.33
C GLN A 20 10.02 -10.81 -0.63
N GLU A 21 10.44 -9.55 -0.61
CA GLU A 21 9.69 -8.44 -0.05
C GLU A 21 9.79 -7.22 -0.97
N TYR A 22 8.92 -6.25 -0.74
CA TYR A 22 9.12 -4.90 -1.22
C TYR A 22 9.48 -4.01 -0.02
N VAL A 23 10.51 -3.19 -0.17
CA VAL A 23 10.91 -2.31 0.93
C VAL A 23 9.91 -1.17 1.08
N THR A 24 9.77 -0.65 2.31
CA THR A 24 8.88 0.48 2.58
C THR A 24 9.17 1.66 1.66
N HIS A 25 8.14 2.19 1.02
CA HIS A 25 8.20 3.26 0.03
C HIS A 25 6.89 4.07 0.03
N SER A 26 6.85 5.10 -0.82
CA SER A 26 5.62 5.84 -1.14
C SER A 26 5.34 5.72 -2.63
N ASP A 27 4.06 5.65 -3.00
CA ASP A 27 3.66 5.61 -4.40
C ASP A 27 3.69 6.98 -5.07
N TYR A 28 3.61 8.06 -4.30
CA TYR A 28 3.75 9.41 -4.84
C TYR A 28 5.19 9.67 -5.30
N PHE A 29 5.35 10.56 -6.27
CA PHE A 29 6.66 11.08 -6.66
C PHE A 29 7.03 12.27 -5.77
N ASP A 30 8.25 12.27 -5.23
CA ASP A 30 8.81 13.37 -4.44
C ASP A 30 9.63 14.36 -5.28
N ASP A 31 9.87 14.04 -6.56
CA ASP A 31 10.60 14.89 -7.49
C ASP A 31 9.69 15.57 -8.53
N ALA A 32 10.10 16.78 -8.93
CA ALA A 32 9.37 17.58 -9.89
C ALA A 32 9.40 16.99 -11.31
N PHE A 33 10.44 16.22 -11.66
CA PHE A 33 10.59 15.70 -13.02
C PHE A 33 9.51 14.64 -13.30
N ASN A 34 9.38 13.63 -12.45
CA ASN A 34 8.36 12.59 -12.61
C ASN A 34 6.94 13.16 -12.45
N THR A 35 6.74 14.08 -11.51
CA THR A 35 5.44 14.75 -11.31
C THR A 35 4.98 15.51 -12.55
N ILE A 36 5.89 16.21 -13.25
CA ILE A 36 5.54 17.01 -14.43
C ILE A 36 5.28 16.13 -15.66
N HIS A 37 6.02 15.04 -15.84
CA HIS A 37 5.96 14.24 -17.06
C HIS A 37 5.00 13.05 -16.98
N GLY A 38 4.78 12.49 -15.78
CA GLY A 38 3.91 11.34 -15.54
C GLY A 38 2.63 11.67 -14.75
N GLY A 39 2.54 12.87 -14.17
CA GLY A 39 1.49 13.21 -13.20
C GLY A 39 1.82 12.70 -11.79
N GLN A 40 0.95 13.02 -10.83
CA GLN A 40 1.09 12.57 -9.44
C GLN A 40 0.10 11.44 -9.14
N ARG A 41 0.55 10.40 -8.41
CA ARG A 41 -0.29 9.31 -7.94
C ARG A 41 -0.99 9.72 -6.65
N ILE A 42 -2.31 9.87 -6.73
CA ILE A 42 -3.12 10.35 -5.60
C ILE A 42 -3.69 9.21 -4.74
N ALA A 43 -3.82 8.02 -5.31
CA ALA A 43 -4.36 6.83 -4.67
C ALA A 43 -3.87 5.56 -5.36
N THR A 44 -3.80 4.47 -4.60
CA THR A 44 -3.40 3.15 -5.06
C THR A 44 -4.45 2.13 -4.68
N MET A 45 -4.76 1.23 -5.60
CA MET A 45 -5.58 0.05 -5.35
C MET A 45 -4.73 -1.20 -5.53
N LEU A 46 -4.41 -1.87 -4.43
CA LEU A 46 -3.74 -3.17 -4.43
C LEU A 46 -4.81 -4.27 -4.42
N MET A 47 -4.67 -5.26 -5.30
CA MET A 47 -5.57 -6.40 -5.38
C MET A 47 -4.78 -7.67 -5.11
N TYR A 48 -5.23 -8.45 -4.13
CA TYR A 48 -4.58 -9.70 -3.77
C TYR A 48 -5.10 -10.83 -4.67
N LEU A 49 -4.21 -11.35 -5.51
CA LEU A 49 -4.55 -12.33 -6.55
C LEU A 49 -4.40 -13.79 -6.10
N SER A 50 -3.93 -14.01 -4.87
CA SER A 50 -3.77 -15.33 -4.25
C SER A 50 -3.80 -15.24 -2.73
N ASP A 51 -4.18 -16.33 -2.07
CA ASP A 51 -3.99 -16.48 -0.64
C ASP A 51 -2.49 -16.69 -0.34
N VAL A 52 -2.02 -16.15 0.78
CA VAL A 52 -0.66 -16.37 1.27
C VAL A 52 -0.73 -17.03 2.63
N GLU A 53 0.01 -18.12 2.81
CA GLU A 53 0.01 -18.92 4.03
C GLU A 53 0.70 -18.20 5.20
N GLU A 54 1.87 -17.61 4.95
CA GLU A 54 2.67 -16.88 5.95
C GLU A 54 3.36 -15.66 5.32
N GLY A 55 3.37 -14.53 6.04
CA GLY A 55 3.95 -13.27 5.58
C GLY A 55 3.13 -12.60 4.48
N GLY A 56 3.81 -11.81 3.64
CA GLY A 56 3.21 -11.12 2.49
C GLY A 56 2.23 -10.00 2.86
N GLU A 57 2.24 -9.55 4.11
CA GLU A 57 1.37 -8.46 4.54
C GLU A 57 1.76 -7.14 3.88
N THR A 58 0.76 -6.33 3.53
CA THR A 58 1.02 -4.92 3.20
C THR A 58 1.00 -4.13 4.50
N VAL A 59 2.14 -3.53 4.84
CA VAL A 59 2.39 -2.87 6.12
C VAL A 59 2.50 -1.37 5.92
N PHE A 60 1.77 -0.60 6.72
CA PHE A 60 1.86 0.87 6.81
C PHE A 60 2.54 1.26 8.13
N PRO A 61 3.88 1.33 8.18
CA PRO A 61 4.62 1.58 9.42
C PRO A 61 4.35 2.98 10.01
N ASP A 62 4.07 3.96 9.15
CA ASP A 62 3.84 5.36 9.56
C ASP A 62 2.36 5.67 9.86
N ALA A 63 1.48 4.68 9.72
CA ALA A 63 0.07 4.81 10.10
C ALA A 63 -0.06 5.02 11.62
N LYS A 64 -0.95 5.92 12.02
CA LYS A 64 -1.15 6.26 13.43
C LYS A 64 -2.27 5.40 14.04
N GLY A 65 -1.94 4.69 15.11
CA GLY A 65 -2.92 3.93 15.88
C GLY A 65 -2.27 2.85 16.75
N ASN A 66 -3.08 2.26 17.63
CA ASN A 66 -2.70 1.02 18.30
C ASN A 66 -3.32 -0.14 17.53
N PHE A 67 -2.51 -0.82 16.72
CA PHE A 67 -2.96 -1.92 15.87
C PHE A 67 -2.81 -3.30 16.53
N SER A 68 -2.31 -3.36 17.76
CA SER A 68 -2.19 -4.62 18.51
C SER A 68 -3.53 -5.28 18.84
N SER A 69 -4.64 -4.53 18.70
CA SER A 69 -6.00 -5.03 18.88
C SER A 69 -6.62 -5.64 17.62
N MET A 70 -5.91 -5.65 16.47
CA MET A 70 -6.42 -6.28 15.25
C MET A 70 -6.65 -7.79 15.48
N PRO A 71 -7.74 -8.38 14.97
CA PRO A 71 -8.08 -9.79 15.21
C PRO A 71 -6.95 -10.77 14.81
N TRP A 72 -6.22 -10.44 13.75
CA TRP A 72 -5.14 -11.25 13.20
C TRP A 72 -3.75 -10.85 13.70
N TRP A 73 -3.63 -9.96 14.70
CA TRP A 73 -2.33 -9.45 15.16
C TRP A 73 -1.32 -10.55 15.52
N ASN A 74 -1.79 -11.61 16.17
CA ASN A 74 -0.92 -12.72 16.58
C ASN A 74 -0.47 -13.60 15.42
N GLU A 75 -1.15 -13.53 14.29
CA GLU A 75 -0.82 -14.26 13.05
C GLU A 75 0.09 -13.45 12.11
N LEU A 76 0.38 -12.19 12.45
CA LEU A 76 1.27 -11.34 11.67
C LEU A 76 2.73 -11.75 11.86
N SER A 77 3.48 -11.68 10.77
CA SER A 77 4.94 -11.70 10.77
C SER A 77 5.51 -10.55 11.61
N ASP A 78 6.81 -10.64 11.92
CA ASP A 78 7.52 -9.53 12.58
C ASP A 78 7.51 -8.26 11.73
N CYS A 79 7.43 -8.40 10.39
CA CYS A 79 7.22 -7.26 9.50
C CYS A 79 5.81 -6.68 9.67
N GLY A 80 4.79 -7.53 9.63
CA GLY A 80 3.39 -7.15 9.82
C GLY A 80 3.10 -6.43 11.13
N LYS A 81 3.89 -6.65 12.18
CA LYS A 81 3.70 -5.97 13.48
C LYS A 81 4.29 -4.56 13.55
N LYS A 82 4.96 -4.08 12.49
CA LYS A 82 5.59 -2.74 12.48
C LYS A 82 4.58 -1.58 12.30
N GLY A 83 3.33 -1.86 11.94
CA GLY A 83 2.33 -0.83 11.67
C GLY A 83 0.92 -1.37 11.49
N LEU A 84 0.06 -0.60 10.80
CA LEU A 84 -1.22 -1.11 10.31
C LEU A 84 -0.94 -2.10 9.20
N SER A 85 -1.49 -3.31 9.30
CA SER A 85 -1.14 -4.38 8.36
C SER A 85 -2.35 -5.16 7.88
N ILE A 86 -2.35 -5.41 6.57
CA ILE A 86 -3.39 -6.14 5.87
C ILE A 86 -2.80 -7.48 5.42
N LYS A 87 -3.43 -8.59 5.83
CA LYS A 87 -3.06 -9.92 5.34
C LYS A 87 -3.61 -10.09 3.92
N PRO A 88 -2.78 -10.55 2.97
CA PRO A 88 -3.24 -10.82 1.61
C PRO A 88 -4.22 -11.99 1.61
N LYS A 89 -5.37 -11.80 0.97
CA LYS A 89 -6.40 -12.82 0.80
C LYS A 89 -6.99 -12.71 -0.59
N MET A 90 -7.10 -13.83 -1.30
CA MET A 90 -7.50 -13.83 -2.70
C MET A 90 -8.86 -13.15 -2.89
N GLY A 91 -8.89 -12.15 -3.77
CA GLY A 91 -10.10 -11.39 -4.11
C GLY A 91 -10.32 -10.14 -3.27
N ASP A 92 -9.59 -9.96 -2.16
CA ASP A 92 -9.62 -8.70 -1.41
C ASP A 92 -8.84 -7.61 -2.15
N ALA A 93 -9.28 -6.37 -1.94
CA ALA A 93 -8.63 -5.18 -2.49
C ALA A 93 -8.44 -4.12 -1.41
N LEU A 94 -7.28 -3.47 -1.43
CA LEU A 94 -6.90 -2.40 -0.53
C LEU A 94 -6.78 -1.09 -1.32
N LEU A 95 -7.60 -0.11 -0.97
CA LEU A 95 -7.52 1.25 -1.50
C LEU A 95 -6.98 2.19 -0.42
N PHE A 96 -5.92 2.93 -0.74
CA PHE A 96 -5.37 3.98 0.11
C PHE A 96 -4.99 5.21 -0.71
N TRP A 97 -4.88 6.35 -0.04
CA TRP A 97 -4.58 7.64 -0.66
C TRP A 97 -3.16 8.05 -0.32
N SER A 98 -2.39 8.42 -1.34
CA SER A 98 -1.01 8.91 -1.22
C SER A 98 -0.98 10.41 -0.91
N MET A 99 -2.13 11.07 -0.99
CA MET A 99 -2.31 12.51 -0.80
C MET A 99 -3.54 12.82 0.04
N LYS A 100 -3.47 13.91 0.79
CA LYS A 100 -4.57 14.44 1.59
C LYS A 100 -5.57 15.20 0.70
N PRO A 101 -6.79 15.48 1.21
CA PRO A 101 -7.79 16.23 0.44
C PRO A 101 -7.37 17.64 0.00
N ASP A 102 -6.38 18.24 0.67
CA ASP A 102 -5.83 19.55 0.32
C ASP A 102 -4.73 19.48 -0.77
N GLY A 103 -4.42 18.28 -1.26
CA GLY A 103 -3.39 18.06 -2.27
C GLY A 103 -1.97 17.99 -1.71
N THR A 104 -1.78 17.95 -0.38
CA THR A 104 -0.46 17.68 0.20
C THR A 104 -0.18 16.19 0.26
N LEU A 105 1.09 15.80 0.13
CA LEU A 105 1.52 14.40 0.26
C LEU A 105 1.17 13.88 1.66
N ASP A 106 0.85 12.59 1.76
CA ASP A 106 0.56 11.92 3.02
C ASP A 106 1.67 10.92 3.40
N PRO A 107 2.64 11.30 4.25
CA PRO A 107 3.69 10.38 4.68
C PRO A 107 3.17 9.13 5.40
N SER A 108 1.94 9.17 5.95
CA SER A 108 1.35 7.98 6.59
C SER A 108 0.89 6.90 5.61
N SER A 109 0.88 7.20 4.29
CA SER A 109 0.65 6.22 3.22
C SER A 109 1.90 5.42 2.84
N SER A 110 3.03 5.67 3.49
CA SER A 110 4.25 4.89 3.38
C SER A 110 3.93 3.42 3.67
N HIS A 111 4.31 2.52 2.76
CA HIS A 111 3.95 1.10 2.84
C HIS A 111 4.98 0.19 2.19
N GLY A 112 4.94 -1.10 2.53
CA GLY A 112 5.77 -2.16 1.95
C GLY A 112 5.11 -3.51 2.08
#